data_AF-A0A8E2F2U8-F1
#
_entry.id   AF-A0A8E2F2U8-F1
#
_cell.length_a   1.000
_cell.length_b   1.000
_cell.length_c   1.000
_cell.angle_alpha   90.00
_cell.angle_beta   90.00
_cell.angle_gamma   90.00
#
_symmetry.space_group_name_H-M   'P 1'
#
loop_
_entity.id
_entity.type
_entity.pdbx_description
1 polymer ?
#
loop_
_entity_poly.entity_id
_entity_poly.type
_entity_poly.pdbx_seq_one_letter_code
_entity_poly.pdbx_strand_id
1 'polypeptide(L)'
;MGWALTPRLAGKGDAIINDGKQYEAGVFIAAERVDSKSQKLVGGQTRARPSSRAVWRAAFPIEHLDENPEAKELFDMTNGNELIVRTWLGPLTYALTPTREDLIVWIMNYDVTDNEAESWNNAIEADEVLEGIA
;
A
#
# COMPACT_ATOMS: atom_id res chain seq x y z
N MET A 1 6.22 34.83 31.56
CA MET A 1 6.62 33.58 32.28
C MET A 1 7.54 32.82 31.36
N GLY A 2 8.83 32.74 31.71
CA GLY A 2 9.87 32.13 30.88
C GLY A 2 9.95 30.61 31.09
N TRP A 3 10.06 29.85 30.00
CA TRP A 3 10.34 28.43 30.05
C TRP A 3 11.86 28.25 29.99
N ALA A 4 12.45 27.74 31.07
CA ALA A 4 13.85 27.37 31.13
C ALA A 4 14.06 26.06 30.37
N LEU A 5 15.00 26.03 29.44
CA LEU A 5 15.51 24.79 28.86
C LEU A 5 16.40 24.11 29.91
N THR A 6 15.90 23.04 30.53
CA THR A 6 16.72 22.16 31.38
C THR A 6 17.64 21.33 30.47
N PRO A 7 18.96 21.28 30.70
CA PRO A 7 19.87 20.52 29.83
C PRO A 7 19.56 19.02 29.95
N ARG A 8 19.16 18.37 28.85
CA ARG A 8 19.04 16.90 28.80
C ARG A 8 20.41 16.28 28.56
N LEU A 9 20.69 15.17 29.26
CA LEU A 9 21.94 14.40 29.17
C LEU A 9 22.30 14.10 27.71
N ALA A 10 23.56 14.38 27.34
CA ALA A 10 24.08 14.03 26.02
C ALA A 10 23.90 12.53 25.75
N GLY A 11 23.30 12.18 24.60
CA GLY A 11 23.19 10.78 24.14
C GLY A 11 21.85 10.07 24.40
N LYS A 12 20.77 10.80 24.74
CA LYS A 12 19.42 10.23 24.84
C LYS A 12 18.40 11.04 24.03
N GLY A 13 17.46 10.34 23.40
CA GLY A 13 16.27 10.92 22.76
C GLY A 13 15.00 10.61 23.54
N ASP A 14 13.87 11.14 23.09
CA ASP A 14 12.55 10.89 23.67
C ASP A 14 11.44 10.72 22.62
N ALA A 15 10.40 9.99 23.01
CA ALA A 15 9.17 9.84 22.22
C ALA A 15 7.94 9.91 23.13
N ILE A 16 6.87 10.53 22.61
CA ILE A 16 5.56 10.58 23.26
C ILE A 16 4.61 9.72 22.43
N ILE A 17 3.99 8.73 23.05
CA ILE A 17 2.97 7.90 22.39
C ILE A 17 1.57 8.49 22.59
N ASN A 18 0.57 7.94 21.91
CA ASN A 18 -0.79 8.51 21.85
C ASN A 18 -1.48 8.67 23.21
N ASP A 19 -1.11 7.88 24.22
CA ASP A 19 -1.66 7.98 25.58
C ASP A 19 -1.00 9.10 26.42
N GLY A 20 -0.07 9.86 25.83
CA GLY A 20 0.67 10.94 26.49
C GLY A 20 1.90 10.48 27.28
N LYS A 21 2.18 9.17 27.34
CA LYS A 21 3.35 8.64 28.04
C LYS A 21 4.63 8.94 27.27
N GLN A 22 5.62 9.45 28.00
CA GLN A 22 6.94 9.75 27.48
C GLN A 22 7.90 8.60 27.75
N TYR A 23 8.73 8.29 26.76
CA TYR A 23 9.81 7.33 26.83
C TYR A 23 11.14 8.01 26.53
N GLU A 24 12.20 7.56 27.19
CA GLU A 24 13.58 8.03 26.98
C GLU A 24 14.47 6.82 26.65
N ALA A 25 15.27 6.93 25.61
CA ALA A 25 16.16 5.85 25.16
C ALA A 25 17.41 6.42 24.47
N GLY A 26 18.46 5.61 24.36
CA GLY A 26 19.65 5.99 23.59
C GLY A 26 19.39 6.06 22.08
N VAL A 27 18.44 5.26 21.58
CA VAL A 27 18.04 5.21 20.16
C VAL A 27 16.53 4.96 20.05
N PHE A 28 15.89 5.67 19.12
CA PHE A 28 14.53 5.37 18.65
C PHE A 28 14.60 4.97 17.17
N ILE A 29 13.91 3.89 16.80
CA ILE A 29 13.77 3.46 15.40
C ILE A 29 12.38 3.89 14.93
N ALA A 30 12.31 4.89 14.08
CA ALA A 30 11.07 5.34 13.45
C ALA A 30 10.81 4.53 12.17
N ALA A 31 10.03 3.46 12.28
CA ALA A 31 9.57 2.63 11.15
C ALA A 31 8.10 2.99 10.79
N GLU A 32 7.83 4.27 10.68
CA GLU A 32 6.51 4.80 10.34
C GLU A 32 6.27 4.71 8.81
N ARG A 33 5.01 4.74 8.37
CA ARG A 33 4.62 4.66 6.95
C ARG A 33 4.96 5.97 6.21
N VAL A 34 4.47 6.09 4.98
CA VAL A 34 4.68 7.27 4.10
C VAL A 34 4.28 8.61 4.74
N ASP A 35 3.40 8.60 5.73
CA ASP A 35 2.96 9.76 6.51
C ASP A 35 3.80 10.02 7.79
N SER A 36 5.02 9.49 7.85
CA SER A 36 5.91 9.57 9.02
C SER A 36 6.05 10.97 9.60
N LYS A 37 5.76 11.10 10.90
CA LYS A 37 5.99 12.34 11.67
C LYS A 37 7.47 12.51 11.99
N SER A 38 8.17 11.40 12.22
CA SER A 38 9.59 11.38 12.55
C SER A 38 10.46 11.88 11.41
N GLN A 39 10.03 11.69 10.15
CA GLN A 39 10.74 12.22 8.98
C GLN A 39 10.91 13.75 9.01
N LYS A 40 9.98 14.48 9.64
CA LYS A 40 10.10 15.95 9.87
C LYS A 40 11.25 16.30 10.81
N LEU A 41 11.50 15.45 11.80
CA LEU A 41 12.50 15.71 12.84
C LEU A 41 13.93 15.52 12.33
N VAL A 42 14.13 14.61 11.37
CA VAL A 42 15.45 14.29 10.79
C VAL A 42 15.74 15.02 9.47
N GLY A 43 14.90 15.99 9.09
CA GLY A 43 15.11 16.83 7.89
C GLY A 43 14.84 16.13 6.56
N GLY A 44 14.20 14.95 6.58
CA GLY A 44 14.05 14.09 5.40
C GLY A 44 12.79 14.27 4.58
N GLN A 45 11.87 15.18 4.95
CA GLN A 45 10.56 15.24 4.29
C GLN A 45 10.62 16.02 2.98
N THR A 46 10.92 15.33 1.88
CA THR A 46 10.60 15.82 0.54
C THR A 46 9.16 15.49 0.22
N ARG A 47 8.35 16.49 -0.17
CA ARG A 47 6.96 16.25 -0.59
C ARG A 47 6.97 15.35 -1.84
N ALA A 48 6.30 14.21 -1.75
CA ALA A 48 6.10 13.34 -2.91
C ALA A 48 5.43 14.13 -4.04
N ARG A 49 5.87 13.90 -5.28
CA ARG A 49 5.25 14.47 -6.48
C ARG A 49 4.27 13.43 -7.05
N PRO A 50 3.04 13.82 -7.40
CA PRO A 50 2.12 12.92 -8.09
C PRO A 50 2.75 12.40 -9.38
N SER A 51 2.58 11.10 -9.64
CA SER A 51 3.02 10.43 -10.88
C SER A 51 1.99 10.52 -12.01
N SER A 52 0.80 11.07 -11.73
CA SER A 52 -0.41 10.97 -12.57
C SER A 52 -0.87 9.54 -12.85
N ARG A 53 -0.40 8.57 -12.06
CA ARG A 53 -0.73 7.14 -12.19
C ARG A 53 -1.12 6.58 -10.83
N ALA A 54 -2.11 5.71 -10.84
CA ALA A 54 -2.57 4.97 -9.68
C ALA A 54 -2.68 3.48 -9.98
N VAL A 55 -3.02 2.70 -8.96
CA VAL A 55 -3.11 1.25 -9.05
C VAL A 55 -4.38 0.76 -8.38
N TRP A 56 -5.26 0.15 -9.15
CA TRP A 56 -6.32 -0.70 -8.63
C TRP A 56 -5.74 -2.03 -8.22
N ARG A 57 -6.17 -2.50 -7.04
CA ARG A 57 -5.75 -3.80 -6.52
C ARG A 57 -6.74 -4.30 -5.49
N ALA A 58 -6.81 -5.62 -5.38
CA ALA A 58 -7.40 -6.33 -4.26
C ALA A 58 -6.82 -7.75 -4.23
N ALA A 59 -7.28 -8.49 -3.26
CA ALA A 59 -6.94 -9.88 -3.08
C ALA A 59 -8.22 -10.56 -2.57
N PHE A 60 -8.57 -11.69 -3.17
CA PHE A 60 -9.76 -12.43 -2.79
C PHE A 60 -9.49 -13.93 -2.77
N PRO A 61 -10.23 -14.69 -1.93
CA PRO A 61 -10.11 -16.13 -1.86
C PRO A 61 -10.28 -16.79 -3.24
N ILE A 62 -9.49 -17.82 -3.51
CA ILE A 62 -9.49 -18.48 -4.84
C ILE A 62 -10.82 -19.16 -5.16
N GLU A 63 -11.63 -19.50 -4.15
CA GLU A 63 -12.94 -20.13 -4.31
C GLU A 63 -13.92 -19.26 -5.09
N HIS A 64 -13.73 -17.94 -5.13
CA HIS A 64 -14.55 -17.07 -6.00
C HIS A 64 -14.40 -17.38 -7.48
N LEU A 65 -13.30 -18.00 -7.91
CA LEU A 65 -13.16 -18.46 -9.30
C LEU A 65 -14.14 -19.60 -9.63
N ASP A 66 -14.62 -20.35 -8.63
CA ASP A 66 -15.59 -21.44 -8.85
C ASP A 66 -16.94 -20.93 -9.37
N GLU A 67 -17.21 -19.62 -9.21
CA GLU A 67 -18.42 -18.97 -9.71
C GLU A 67 -18.41 -18.83 -11.25
N ASN A 68 -17.24 -18.88 -11.89
CA ASN A 68 -17.09 -18.77 -13.34
C ASN A 68 -16.04 -19.77 -13.88
N PRO A 69 -16.46 -20.83 -14.59
CA PRO A 69 -15.55 -21.85 -15.12
C PRO A 69 -14.46 -21.29 -16.06
N GLU A 70 -14.77 -20.27 -16.86
CA GLU A 70 -13.79 -19.65 -17.77
C GLU A 70 -12.74 -18.86 -16.98
N ALA A 71 -13.15 -18.16 -15.92
CA ALA A 71 -12.21 -17.48 -15.03
C ALA A 71 -11.33 -18.48 -14.28
N LYS A 72 -11.91 -19.59 -13.79
CA LYS A 72 -11.17 -20.65 -13.11
C LYS A 72 -10.10 -21.27 -14.01
N GLU A 73 -10.45 -21.61 -15.25
CA GLU A 73 -9.50 -22.14 -16.23
C GLU A 73 -8.42 -21.09 -16.56
N LEU A 74 -8.83 -19.84 -16.79
CA LEU A 74 -7.92 -18.77 -17.17
C LEU A 74 -6.92 -18.44 -16.07
N PHE A 75 -7.33 -18.42 -14.80
CA PHE A 75 -6.49 -18.01 -13.67
C PHE A 75 -5.93 -19.17 -12.84
N ASP A 76 -5.95 -20.41 -13.35
CA ASP A 76 -5.43 -21.58 -12.64
C ASP A 76 -3.91 -21.50 -12.34
N MET A 77 -3.42 -22.42 -11.51
CA MET A 77 -2.00 -22.62 -11.20
C MET A 77 -1.37 -23.71 -12.08
N THR A 78 -0.05 -23.67 -12.26
CA THR A 78 0.65 -24.73 -12.99
C THR A 78 0.74 -25.97 -12.10
N ASN A 79 0.41 -27.15 -12.65
CA ASN A 79 0.39 -28.42 -11.90
C ASN A 79 -0.49 -28.39 -10.62
N GLY A 80 -1.41 -27.42 -10.51
CA GLY A 80 -2.29 -27.24 -9.35
C GLY A 80 -1.63 -26.66 -8.09
N ASN A 81 -0.34 -26.31 -8.10
CA ASN A 81 0.35 -25.78 -6.92
C ASN A 81 1.48 -24.77 -7.22
N GLU A 82 1.86 -24.58 -8.48
CA GLU A 82 2.86 -23.60 -8.86
C GLU A 82 2.20 -22.28 -9.22
N LEU A 83 2.61 -21.22 -8.51
CA LEU A 83 2.15 -19.86 -8.76
C LEU A 83 2.40 -19.46 -10.22
N ILE A 84 1.33 -19.03 -10.89
CA ILE A 84 1.42 -18.34 -12.18
C ILE A 84 1.22 -16.85 -11.93
N VAL A 85 2.14 -16.03 -12.45
CA VAL A 85 1.90 -14.60 -12.65
C VAL A 85 1.52 -14.39 -14.09
N ARG A 86 0.28 -13.99 -14.33
CA ARG A 86 -0.15 -13.57 -15.66
C ARG A 86 -0.02 -12.06 -15.78
N THR A 87 0.46 -11.62 -16.93
CA THR A 87 0.71 -10.21 -17.23
C THR A 87 -0.03 -9.83 -18.50
N TRP A 88 -0.84 -8.78 -18.42
CA TRP A 88 -1.46 -8.14 -19.58
C TRP A 88 -0.81 -6.79 -19.78
N LEU A 89 -0.57 -6.44 -21.04
CA LEU A 89 0.01 -5.16 -21.43
C LEU A 89 -0.93 -4.51 -22.43
N GLY A 90 -1.32 -3.27 -22.16
CA GLY A 90 -2.06 -2.40 -23.05
C GLY A 90 -1.35 -1.05 -23.22
N PRO A 91 -1.90 -0.13 -24.02
CA PRO A 91 -1.37 1.22 -24.14
C PRO A 91 -1.35 1.91 -22.78
N LEU A 92 -0.16 2.23 -22.26
CA LEU A 92 0.08 2.87 -20.97
C LEU A 92 -0.42 2.10 -19.72
N THR A 93 -1.03 0.93 -19.87
CA THR A 93 -1.62 0.12 -18.80
C THR A 93 -1.01 -1.28 -18.78
N TYR A 94 -0.84 -1.84 -17.59
CA TYR A 94 -0.49 -3.22 -17.34
C TYR A 94 -1.38 -3.77 -16.24
N ALA A 95 -1.65 -5.07 -16.31
CA ALA A 95 -2.27 -5.82 -15.24
C ALA A 95 -1.43 -7.04 -14.89
N LEU A 96 -1.43 -7.39 -13.61
CA LEU A 96 -0.77 -8.57 -13.07
C LEU A 96 -1.79 -9.35 -12.25
N THR A 97 -1.86 -10.66 -12.48
CA THR A 97 -2.62 -11.56 -11.60
C THR A 97 -1.76 -12.73 -11.10
N PRO A 98 -1.10 -12.57 -9.95
CA PRO A 98 -0.51 -13.69 -9.23
C PRO A 98 -1.63 -14.56 -8.62
N THR A 99 -1.60 -15.86 -8.93
CA THR A 99 -2.49 -16.86 -8.30
C THR A 99 -1.68 -17.77 -7.39
N ARG A 100 -2.20 -18.00 -6.18
CA ARG A 100 -1.66 -18.88 -5.12
C ARG A 100 -2.70 -19.93 -4.75
N GLU A 101 -2.31 -20.88 -3.91
CA GLU A 101 -3.17 -21.99 -3.45
C GLU A 101 -4.47 -21.53 -2.78
N ASP A 102 -4.48 -20.36 -2.12
CA ASP A 102 -5.60 -19.85 -1.33
C ASP A 102 -6.13 -18.49 -1.82
N LEU A 103 -5.43 -17.86 -2.76
CA LEU A 103 -5.64 -16.44 -3.07
C LEU A 103 -5.34 -16.13 -4.53
N ILE A 104 -6.21 -15.32 -5.12
CA ILE A 104 -5.90 -14.60 -6.35
C ILE A 104 -5.76 -13.11 -6.05
N VAL A 105 -4.75 -12.51 -6.67
CA VAL A 105 -4.49 -11.08 -6.59
C VAL A 105 -4.64 -10.50 -7.98
N TRP A 106 -5.19 -9.29 -8.05
CA TRP A 106 -5.21 -8.44 -9.24
C TRP A 106 -4.53 -7.11 -8.92
N ILE A 107 -3.73 -6.63 -9.86
CA ILE A 107 -3.02 -5.35 -9.77
C ILE A 107 -3.08 -4.75 -11.16
N MET A 108 -3.62 -3.54 -11.30
CA MET A 108 -3.69 -2.85 -12.58
C MET A 108 -3.40 -1.36 -12.39
N ASN A 109 -2.51 -0.80 -13.22
CA ASN A 109 -2.26 0.64 -13.20
C ASN A 109 -3.17 1.41 -14.15
N TYR A 110 -3.57 2.61 -13.78
CA TYR A 110 -4.45 3.47 -14.56
C TYR A 110 -4.07 4.95 -14.38
N ASP A 111 -4.62 5.82 -15.24
CA ASP A 111 -4.49 7.27 -15.09
C ASP A 111 -5.46 7.76 -14.03
N VAL A 112 -5.00 8.63 -13.14
CA VAL A 112 -5.80 9.08 -11.98
C VAL A 112 -7.16 9.67 -12.38
N THR A 113 -8.21 9.31 -11.65
CA THR A 113 -9.61 9.75 -11.81
C THR A 113 -10.03 10.80 -10.76
N ASP A 114 -9.08 11.28 -9.96
CA ASP A 114 -9.22 12.23 -8.84
C ASP A 114 -9.90 11.67 -7.58
N ASN A 115 -10.21 10.37 -7.56
CA ASN A 115 -10.77 9.67 -6.39
C ASN A 115 -9.71 8.89 -5.58
N GLU A 116 -8.44 9.00 -5.95
CA GLU A 116 -7.35 8.28 -5.31
C GLU A 116 -6.95 8.85 -3.95
N ALA A 117 -6.61 7.95 -3.04
CA ALA A 117 -5.94 8.31 -1.80
C ALA A 117 -4.79 7.33 -1.53
N GLU A 118 -3.70 7.85 -0.96
CA GLU A 118 -2.61 7.03 -0.44
C GLU A 118 -3.03 6.39 0.91
N SER A 119 -4.06 5.54 0.84
CA SER A 119 -4.71 4.91 1.97
C SER A 119 -5.21 3.53 1.57
N TRP A 120 -4.94 2.54 2.41
CA TRP A 120 -5.44 1.17 2.24
C TRP A 120 -6.94 1.04 2.56
N ASN A 121 -7.54 2.07 3.19
CA ASN A 121 -8.95 2.10 3.55
C ASN A 121 -9.81 2.86 2.53
N ASN A 122 -9.23 3.33 1.42
CA ASN A 122 -9.97 3.94 0.34
C ASN A 122 -10.55 2.82 -0.54
N ALA A 123 -11.84 2.56 -0.41
CA ALA A 123 -12.55 1.60 -1.24
C ALA A 123 -13.03 2.28 -2.53
N ILE A 124 -13.00 1.53 -3.62
CA ILE A 124 -13.49 1.91 -4.95
C ILE A 124 -14.55 0.89 -5.38
N GLU A 125 -15.49 1.31 -6.20
CA GLU A 125 -16.52 0.43 -6.74
C GLU A 125 -15.97 -0.39 -7.91
N ALA A 126 -16.44 -1.63 -8.05
CA ALA A 126 -16.01 -2.51 -9.14
C ALA A 126 -16.36 -1.93 -10.52
N ASP A 127 -17.46 -1.20 -10.64
CA ASP A 127 -17.90 -0.57 -11.88
C ASP A 127 -16.88 0.48 -12.38
N GLU A 128 -16.25 1.25 -11.49
CA GLU A 128 -15.19 2.21 -11.87
C GLU A 128 -14.00 1.49 -12.51
N VAL A 129 -13.63 0.33 -11.98
CA VAL A 129 -12.54 -0.48 -12.53
C VAL A 129 -12.90 -0.99 -13.93
N LEU A 130 -14.12 -1.52 -14.10
CA LEU A 130 -14.57 -2.08 -15.38
C LEU A 130 -14.71 -1.01 -16.47
N GLU A 131 -15.23 0.16 -16.14
CA GLU A 131 -15.32 1.30 -17.06
C GLU A 131 -13.95 1.80 -17.50
N GLY A 132 -12.94 1.73 -16.64
CA GLY A 132 -11.58 2.17 -16.95
C GLY A 132 -10.69 1.16 -17.68
N ILE A 133 -11.18 -0.07 -17.91
CA ILE A 133 -10.47 -1.12 -18.67
C ILE A 133 -10.80 -1.10 -20.17
N ALA A 134 -11.93 -0.50 -20.56
CA ALA A 134 -12.43 -0.44 -21.93
C ALA A 134 -11.67 0.56 -22.83
#